data_AF-A0A970CKH4-F1
#
_entry.id   AF-A0A970CKH4-F1
#
_cell.length_a   1.000
_cell.length_b   1.000
_cell.length_c   1.000
_cell.angle_alpha   90.00
_cell.angle_beta   90.00
_cell.angle_gamma   90.00
#
_symmetry.space_group_name_H-M   'P 1'
#
loop_
_entity.id
_entity.type
_entity.pdbx_description
1 polymer ?
#
loop_
_entity_poly.entity_id
_entity_poly.type
_entity_poly.pdbx_seq_one_letter_code
_entity_poly.pdbx_strand_id
1 'polypeptide(L)'
;MGRTLVATALYSSKGKEIYCTTPKVSNEQLRIIKNTPKEELEEVGFTFINLSSQDYHNIRGYALFFEGHINEMNHLLKQLHKKGWD
;
A
#
# COMPACT_ATOMS: atom_id res chain seq x y z
N MET A 1 -6.14 -16.45 9.19
CA MET A 1 -6.37 -15.09 8.68
C MET A 1 -5.62 -14.95 7.35
N GLY A 2 -6.28 -14.41 6.33
CA GLY A 2 -5.68 -14.20 5.00
C GLY A 2 -5.16 -12.78 4.83
N ARG A 3 -4.16 -12.60 3.98
CA ARG A 3 -3.68 -11.28 3.53
C ARG A 3 -4.21 -10.99 2.13
N THR A 4 -4.72 -9.78 1.93
CA THR A 4 -5.18 -9.30 0.62
C THR A 4 -4.09 -8.46 -0.02
N LEU A 5 -3.69 -8.79 -1.25
CA LEU A 5 -2.80 -7.92 -2.03
C LEU A 5 -3.54 -6.63 -2.37
N VAL A 6 -2.94 -5.50 -2.02
CA VAL A 6 -3.50 -4.16 -2.25
C VAL A 6 -2.86 -3.56 -3.50
N ALA A 7 -1.54 -3.55 -3.54
CA ALA A 7 -0.76 -2.98 -4.64
C ALA A 7 0.65 -3.57 -4.69
N THR A 8 1.31 -3.38 -5.81
CA THR A 8 2.77 -3.47 -5.91
C THR A 8 3.30 -2.08 -6.24
N ALA A 9 4.32 -1.62 -5.52
CA ALA A 9 5.02 -0.38 -5.82
C ALA A 9 6.44 -0.71 -6.29
N LEU A 10 6.81 -0.21 -7.47
CA LEU A 10 8.19 -0.28 -7.97
C LEU A 10 8.81 1.11 -7.96
N TYR A 11 10.12 1.19 -7.75
CA TYR A 11 10.84 2.45 -7.80
C TYR A 11 11.30 2.75 -9.23
N SER A 12 10.99 3.95 -9.71
CA SER A 12 11.60 4.52 -10.92
C SER A 12 13.10 4.77 -10.74
N SER A 13 13.81 5.04 -11.84
CA SER A 13 15.22 5.44 -11.81
C SER A 13 15.50 6.69 -10.96
N LYS A 14 14.48 7.52 -10.70
CA LYS A 14 14.56 8.72 -9.84
C LYS A 14 14.16 8.45 -8.38
N GLY A 15 13.94 7.19 -8.00
CA GLY A 15 13.50 6.81 -6.65
C GLY A 15 12.02 7.08 -6.36
N LYS A 16 11.23 7.55 -7.34
CA LYS A 16 9.77 7.72 -7.17
C LYS A 16 9.05 6.39 -7.25
N GLU A 17 8.08 6.18 -6.37
CA GLU A 17 7.20 5.01 -6.35
C GLU A 17 6.17 5.05 -7.49
N ILE A 18 6.05 3.95 -8.21
CA ILE A 18 5.04 3.69 -9.24
C ILE A 18 4.17 2.54 -8.73
N TYR A 19 2.89 2.81 -8.52
CA TYR A 19 1.94 1.86 -7.95
C TYR A 19 1.13 1.16 -9.06
N CYS A 20 1.04 -0.16 -8.95
CA CYS A 20 0.07 -0.99 -9.67
C CYS A 20 -0.87 -1.60 -8.64
N THR A 21 -2.12 -1.15 -8.61
CA THR A 21 -3.12 -1.62 -7.64
C THR A 21 -3.86 -2.85 -8.15
N THR A 22 -4.43 -3.63 -7.23
CA THR A 22 -5.44 -4.61 -7.62
C THR A 22 -6.74 -3.89 -8.05
N PRO A 23 -7.56 -4.48 -8.95
CA PRO A 23 -8.76 -3.83 -9.47
C PRO A 23 -9.80 -3.39 -8.42
N LYS A 24 -9.72 -3.97 -7.21
CA LYS A 24 -10.63 -3.69 -6.10
C LYS A 24 -10.20 -2.49 -5.24
N VAL A 25 -9.01 -1.93 -5.48
CA VAL A 25 -8.53 -0.72 -4.80
C VAL A 25 -8.78 0.49 -5.69
N SER A 26 -9.59 1.42 -5.20
CA SER A 26 -9.92 2.65 -5.93
C SER A 26 -8.78 3.67 -5.90
N ASN A 27 -8.82 4.64 -6.82
CA ASN A 27 -7.86 5.74 -6.85
C ASN A 27 -7.89 6.60 -5.57
N GLU A 28 -9.06 6.75 -4.95
CA GLU A 28 -9.22 7.48 -3.68
C GLU A 28 -8.52 6.74 -2.54
N GLN A 29 -8.74 5.42 -2.42
CA GLN A 29 -8.07 4.59 -1.43
C GLN A 29 -6.56 4.61 -1.61
N LEU A 30 -6.08 4.50 -2.86
CA LEU A 30 -4.66 4.62 -3.16
C LEU A 30 -4.10 6.00 -2.78
N ARG A 31 -4.87 7.07 -2.97
CA ARG A 31 -4.45 8.42 -2.57
C ARG A 31 -4.30 8.54 -1.05
N ILE A 32 -5.22 7.96 -0.27
CA ILE A 32 -5.10 7.90 1.20
C ILE A 32 -3.82 7.15 1.56
N ILE A 33 -3.65 5.93 1.07
CA ILE A 33 -2.47 5.09 1.33
C ILE A 33 -1.16 5.85 1.03
N LYS A 34 -1.07 6.54 -0.12
CA LYS A 34 0.14 7.27 -0.52
C LYS A 34 0.45 8.49 0.33
N ASN A 35 -0.56 9.05 1.00
CA ASN A 35 -0.43 10.26 1.81
C ASN A 35 -0.40 9.97 3.31
N THR A 36 -0.64 8.71 3.72
CA THR A 36 -0.54 8.27 5.11
C THR A 36 0.88 7.77 5.38
N PRO A 37 1.49 8.12 6.52
CA PRO A 37 2.77 7.54 6.96
C PRO A 37 2.71 6.01 7.01
N LYS A 38 3.84 5.35 6.71
CA LYS A 38 3.88 3.88 6.65
C LYS A 38 3.57 3.27 8.00
N GLU A 39 4.06 3.88 9.07
CA GLU A 39 3.88 3.44 10.44
C GLU A 39 2.39 3.40 10.82
N GLU A 40 1.63 4.44 10.48
CA GLU A 40 0.18 4.48 10.70
C GLU A 40 -0.57 3.42 9.88
N LEU A 41 -0.10 3.13 8.67
CA LEU A 41 -0.68 2.05 7.86
C LEU A 41 -0.39 0.68 8.48
N GLU A 42 0.83 0.44 8.95
CA GLU A 42 1.21 -0.82 9.61
C GLU A 42 0.41 -1.05 10.90
N GLU A 43 0.16 -0.01 11.70
CA GLU A 43 -0.68 -0.07 12.89
C GLU A 43 -2.11 -0.54 12.62
N VAL A 44 -2.65 -0.24 11.44
CA VAL A 44 -4.01 -0.67 11.03
C VAL A 44 -4.01 -1.93 10.18
N GLY A 45 -2.87 -2.62 10.05
CA GLY A 45 -2.78 -3.94 9.42
C GLY A 45 -2.30 -3.94 7.97
N PHE A 46 -1.69 -2.87 7.46
CA PHE A 46 -0.94 -2.95 6.22
C PHE A 46 0.44 -3.61 6.44
N THR A 47 0.98 -4.23 5.40
CA THR A 47 2.32 -4.83 5.44
C THR A 47 3.06 -4.56 4.14
N PHE A 48 4.30 -4.09 4.25
CA PHE A 48 5.18 -3.78 3.14
C PHE A 48 6.23 -4.89 2.98
N ILE A 49 6.10 -5.71 1.92
CA ILE A 49 7.03 -6.80 1.63
C ILE A 49 8.01 -6.35 0.56
N ASN A 50 9.27 -6.16 0.92
CA ASN A 50 10.31 -5.78 -0.04
C ASN A 50 10.43 -6.80 -1.18
N LEU A 51 10.44 -6.28 -2.41
CA LEU A 51 10.67 -7.05 -3.62
C LEU A 51 12.07 -6.72 -4.13
N SER A 52 12.91 -7.74 -4.17
CA SER A 52 14.22 -7.71 -4.80
C SER A 52 14.29 -8.79 -5.87
N SER A 53 14.84 -8.42 -7.03
CA SER A 53 15.16 -9.38 -8.08
C SER A 53 16.60 -9.85 -7.93
N GLN A 54 16.82 -11.16 -8.03
CA GLN A 54 18.17 -11.73 -8.04
C GLN A 54 18.91 -11.38 -9.34
N ASP A 55 18.21 -11.41 -10.47
CA ASP A 55 18.82 -11.18 -11.79
C ASP A 55 18.85 -9.70 -12.18
N TYR A 56 18.02 -8.86 -11.55
CA TYR A 56 17.83 -7.46 -11.93
C TYR A 56 17.98 -6.54 -10.71
N HIS A 57 19.22 -6.30 -10.27
CA HIS A 57 19.53 -5.50 -9.07
C HIS A 57 19.04 -4.04 -9.11
N ASN A 58 18.80 -3.50 -10.30
CA ASN A 58 18.25 -2.17 -10.49
C ASN A 58 16.72 -2.10 -10.30
N ILE A 59 16.03 -3.25 -10.24
CA ILE A 59 14.59 -3.33 -9.95
C ILE A 59 14.41 -3.45 -8.44
N ARG A 60 13.74 -2.46 -7.86
CA ARG A 60 13.41 -2.41 -6.43
C ARG A 60 11.96 -2.04 -6.26
N GLY A 61 11.34 -2.53 -5.19
CA GLY A 61 9.97 -2.18 -4.84
C GLY A 61 9.49 -2.91 -3.61
N TYR A 62 8.17 -2.90 -3.42
CA TYR A 62 7.50 -3.71 -2.41
C TYR A 62 6.10 -4.12 -2.87
N ALA A 63 5.62 -5.24 -2.34
CA ALA A 63 4.21 -5.60 -2.36
C ALA A 63 3.54 -5.07 -1.09
N LEU A 64 2.42 -4.39 -1.25
CA LEU A 64 1.58 -3.90 -0.17
C LEU A 64 0.42 -4.87 0.05
N PHE A 65 0.36 -5.43 1.25
CA PHE A 65 -0.73 -6.28 1.70
C PHE A 65 -1.55 -5.59 2.79
N PHE A 66 -2.77 -6.07 2.96
CA PHE A 66 -3.63 -5.75 4.10
C PHE A 66 -4.05 -7.04 4.82
N GLU A 67 -4.01 -7.04 6.15
CA GLU A 67 -4.46 -8.12 7.00
C GLU A 67 -5.99 -8.11 7.12
N GLY A 68 -6.65 -8.90 6.28
CA GLY A 68 -8.11 -8.97 6.25
C GLY A 68 -8.67 -8.81 4.84
N HIS A 69 -9.99 -8.57 4.77
CA HIS A 69 -10.70 -8.42 3.50
C HIS A 69 -10.67 -6.96 3.02
N ILE A 70 -10.73 -6.74 1.71
CA ILE A 70 -10.67 -5.40 1.11
C ILE A 70 -11.81 -4.46 1.56
N ASN A 71 -12.94 -5.03 2.00
CA ASN A 71 -14.06 -4.26 2.54
C ASN A 71 -13.73 -3.65 3.92
N GLU A 72 -12.99 -4.38 4.75
CA GLU A 72 -12.53 -3.93 6.07
C GLU A 72 -11.48 -2.82 5.91
N MET A 73 -10.54 -3.02 4.97
CA MET A 73 -9.55 -2.01 4.58
C MET A 73 -10.22 -0.67 4.21
N ASN A 74 -11.31 -0.71 3.43
CA ASN A 74 -12.03 0.50 3.04
C ASN A 74 -12.60 1.26 4.25
N HIS A 75 -13.08 0.55 5.27
CA HIS A 75 -13.59 1.19 6.48
C HIS A 75 -12.46 1.89 7.26
N LEU A 76 -11.31 1.23 7.41
CA LEU A 76 -10.15 1.78 8.12
C LEU A 76 -9.55 3.00 7.40
N LEU A 77 -9.40 2.93 6.07
CA LEU A 77 -8.89 4.06 5.29
C LEU A 77 -9.78 5.30 5.41
N LYS A 78 -11.10 5.15 5.50
CA LYS A 78 -12.01 6.27 5.75
C LYS A 78 -11.84 6.89 7.13
N GLN A 79 -11.49 6.09 8.14
CA GLN A 79 -11.21 6.61 9.48
C GLN A 79 -9.90 7.40 9.51
N LEU A 80 -8.85 6.87 8.86
CA LEU A 80 -7.56 7.55 8.72
C LEU A 80 -7.70 8.90 7.99
N HIS A 81 -8.46 8.93 6.90
CA HIS A 81 -8.69 10.16 6.16
C HIS A 81 -9.40 11.26 6.97
N LYS A 82 -10.25 10.89 7.93
CA LYS A 82 -10.91 11.86 8.83
C LYS A 82 -9.94 12.44 9.87
N LYS A 83 -9.05 11.62 10.43
CA LYS A 83 -8.06 12.07 11.43
C LYS A 83 -7.07 13.11 10.89
N GLY A 84 -6.75 13.06 9.60
CA GLY A 84 -5.82 14.02 8.97
C GLY A 84 -6.41 15.40 8.68
N TRP A 85 -7.67 15.66 9.06
CA TRP A 85 -8.37 16.93 8.84
C TRP A 85 -8.81 17.64 10.13
N ASP A 86 -8.48 17.08 11.29
CA ASP A 86 -8.59 17.71 12.62
C ASP A 86 -7.25 18.35 13.01
#